data_AF-A0A3B4GI18-F1
#
_entry.id   AF-A0A3B4GI18-F1
#
_cell.length_a   1.000
_cell.length_b   1.000
_cell.length_c   1.000
_cell.angle_alpha   90.00
_cell.angle_beta   90.00
_cell.angle_gamma   90.00
#
_symmetry.space_group_name_H-M   'P 1'
#
loop_
_entity.id
_entity.type
_entity.pdbx_description
1 polymer ?
#
loop_
_entity_poly.entity_id
_entity_poly.type
_entity_poly.pdbx_seq_one_letter_code
_entity_poly.pdbx_strand_id
1 'polypeptide(L)'
;MHADLGNQIDFYGISYVSEDVMTPAELIAKLEEAWLNEKFSPELLENKSEVVECVMEQLTHMESNLQRVKKGDAKASIHRMEIDRIRYVLSSYLRSRLQKIEKYFPHVLEREKSRGEGEPSLLSPEEFAFAKEYYANTESYLKAVALKRMPANVQTMDMLKAVPEPCLDSFVFLRVKERQENILVEPETEDQRFVCQYFSGCAII
;
A
#
# COMPACT_ATOMS: atom_id res chain seq x y z
N MET A 1 32.27 -9.50 -24.57
CA MET A 1 31.40 -8.62 -25.38
C MET A 1 30.20 -8.28 -24.51
N HIS A 2 30.40 -7.36 -23.57
CA HIS A 2 29.35 -6.84 -22.70
C HIS A 2 28.82 -5.57 -23.37
N ALA A 3 27.54 -5.54 -23.71
CA ALA A 3 26.89 -4.34 -24.20
C ALA A 3 26.51 -3.50 -22.97
N ASP A 4 27.16 -2.35 -22.87
CA ASP A 4 26.87 -1.27 -21.94
C ASP A 4 25.56 -0.60 -22.41
N LEU A 5 24.46 -0.77 -21.67
CA LEU A 5 23.21 -0.04 -21.91
C LEU A 5 23.35 1.36 -21.31
N GLY A 6 24.24 2.15 -21.91
CA GLY A 6 24.43 3.54 -21.56
C GLY A 6 23.22 4.38 -22.02
N ASN A 7 22.73 5.23 -21.12
CA ASN A 7 21.77 6.30 -21.40
C ASN A 7 22.08 6.97 -22.75
N GLN A 8 21.17 6.87 -23.71
CA GLN A 8 21.32 7.48 -25.02
C GLN A 8 20.68 8.88 -24.99
N ILE A 9 21.53 9.90 -24.91
CA ILE A 9 21.14 11.32 -24.92
C ILE A 9 20.99 11.76 -26.38
N ASP A 10 19.85 12.36 -26.73
CA ASP A 10 19.65 12.94 -28.05
C ASP A 10 20.26 14.36 -28.17
N PHE A 11 20.30 14.91 -29.38
CA PHE A 11 20.92 16.21 -29.67
C PHE A 11 20.30 17.39 -28.89
N TYR A 12 19.13 17.22 -28.29
CA TYR A 12 18.41 18.24 -27.51
C TYR A 12 18.50 18.05 -25.98
N GLY A 13 19.20 17.01 -25.50
CA GLY A 13 19.36 16.77 -24.07
C GLY A 13 18.07 16.37 -23.37
N ILE A 14 17.10 15.83 -24.11
CA ILE A 14 15.86 15.32 -23.53
C ILE A 14 16.12 13.88 -23.10
N SER A 15 16.06 13.61 -21.79
CA SER A 15 16.00 12.24 -21.30
C SER A 15 14.69 11.64 -21.81
N TYR A 16 14.77 10.75 -22.80
CA TYR A 16 13.66 9.85 -23.07
C TYR A 16 13.49 8.98 -21.82
N VAL A 17 12.46 9.28 -21.01
CA VAL A 17 11.88 8.26 -20.16
C VAL A 17 11.38 7.22 -21.14
N SER A 18 12.12 6.13 -21.30
CA SER A 18 11.59 4.96 -22.00
C SER A 18 10.26 4.66 -21.31
N GLU A 19 9.15 4.76 -22.05
CA GLU A 19 7.90 4.11 -21.66
C GLU A 19 8.23 2.62 -21.59
N ASP A 20 8.73 2.21 -20.42
CA ASP A 20 9.15 0.84 -20.19
C ASP A 20 7.85 0.03 -20.17
N VAL A 21 7.59 -0.66 -21.28
CA VAL A 21 6.39 -1.45 -21.48
C VAL A 21 6.43 -2.58 -20.45
N MET A 22 5.78 -2.35 -19.31
CA MET A 22 5.73 -3.34 -18.23
C MET A 22 4.97 -4.57 -18.71
N THR A 23 5.61 -5.73 -18.61
CA THR A 23 4.97 -6.99 -18.95
C THR A 23 3.93 -7.37 -17.89
N PRO A 24 2.89 -8.15 -18.23
CA PRO A 24 1.93 -8.64 -17.24
C PRO A 24 2.58 -9.40 -16.08
N ALA A 25 3.67 -10.14 -16.33
CA ALA A 25 4.38 -10.87 -15.29
C ALA A 25 5.07 -9.93 -14.29
N GLU A 26 5.71 -8.86 -14.77
CA GLU A 26 6.31 -7.84 -13.92
C GLU A 26 5.27 -7.09 -13.11
N LEU A 27 4.10 -6.81 -13.70
CA LEU A 27 2.99 -6.19 -13.00
C LEU A 27 2.50 -7.04 -11.82
N ILE A 28 2.35 -8.37 -12.01
CA ILE A 28 1.98 -9.26 -10.90
C ILE A 28 3.08 -9.31 -9.84
N ALA A 29 4.36 -9.32 -10.23
CA ALA A 29 5.47 -9.28 -9.28
C ALA A 29 5.47 -8.00 -8.43
N LYS A 30 5.15 -6.83 -9.03
CA LYS A 30 4.98 -5.57 -8.30
C LYS A 30 3.80 -5.61 -7.33
N LEU A 31 2.68 -6.23 -7.73
CA LEU A 31 1.53 -6.42 -6.84
C LEU A 31 1.89 -7.32 -5.65
N GLU A 32 2.56 -8.44 -5.88
CA GLU A 32 2.98 -9.36 -4.81
C GLU A 32 3.95 -8.68 -3.82
N GLU A 33 4.85 -7.85 -4.33
CA GLU A 33 5.73 -7.03 -3.49
C GLU A 33 4.96 -6.01 -2.66
N ALA A 34 4.09 -5.22 -3.29
CA ALA A 34 3.25 -4.26 -2.57
C ALA A 34 2.38 -4.96 -1.51
N TRP A 35 1.85 -6.15 -1.84
CA TRP A 35 1.08 -6.97 -0.93
C TRP A 35 1.86 -7.41 0.31
N LEU A 36 3.06 -7.96 0.13
CA LEU A 36 3.90 -8.42 1.26
C LEU A 36 4.37 -7.24 2.11
N ASN A 37 4.86 -6.17 1.46
CA ASN A 37 5.28 -4.96 2.15
C ASN A 37 4.14 -4.37 3.00
N GLU A 38 2.95 -4.26 2.42
CA GLU A 38 1.78 -3.78 3.15
C GLU A 38 1.39 -4.73 4.29
N LYS A 39 1.48 -6.05 4.10
CA LYS A 39 1.09 -7.00 5.14
C LYS A 39 1.97 -6.94 6.39
N PHE A 40 3.26 -6.69 6.21
CA PHE A 40 4.25 -6.75 7.28
C PHE A 40 4.72 -5.38 7.79
N SER A 41 4.39 -4.29 7.10
CA SER A 41 4.60 -2.94 7.63
C SER A 41 3.63 -2.62 8.78
N PRO A 42 4.09 -1.99 9.88
CA PRO A 42 3.26 -1.55 11.00
C PRO A 42 2.41 -0.31 10.65
N GLU A 43 2.79 0.44 9.63
CA GLU A 43 2.11 1.64 9.15
C GLU A 43 1.52 1.45 7.74
N LEU A 44 0.58 2.31 7.36
CA LEU A 44 0.03 2.30 6.00
C LEU A 44 1.09 2.80 5.02
N LEU A 45 1.36 2.03 3.97
CA LEU A 45 2.33 2.41 2.94
C LEU A 45 1.68 3.29 1.87
N GLU A 46 2.53 3.88 1.03
CA GLU A 46 2.15 4.62 -0.16
C GLU A 46 1.16 3.83 -1.03
N ASN A 47 0.13 4.51 -1.51
CA ASN A 47 -0.85 3.89 -2.38
C ASN A 47 -0.24 3.55 -3.76
N LYS A 48 -0.47 2.33 -4.24
CA LYS A 48 -0.05 1.86 -5.57
C LYS A 48 -1.22 1.74 -6.55
N SER A 49 -1.96 2.84 -6.76
CA SER A 49 -3.17 2.89 -7.62
C SER A 49 -2.91 2.38 -9.02
N GLU A 50 -1.82 2.80 -9.66
CA GLU A 50 -1.47 2.37 -11.02
C GLU A 50 -1.36 0.84 -11.13
N VAL A 51 -0.70 0.20 -10.15
CA VAL A 51 -0.57 -1.26 -10.12
C VAL A 51 -1.94 -1.92 -9.95
N VAL A 52 -2.79 -1.39 -9.06
CA VAL A 52 -4.13 -1.91 -8.81
C VAL A 52 -5.01 -1.80 -10.06
N GLU A 53 -5.03 -0.64 -10.70
CA GLU A 53 -5.80 -0.38 -11.92
C GLU A 53 -5.36 -1.31 -13.05
N CYS A 54 -4.06 -1.37 -13.35
CA CYS A 54 -3.54 -2.25 -14.40
C CYS A 54 -3.85 -3.73 -14.12
N VAL A 55 -3.75 -4.20 -12.87
CA VAL A 55 -4.08 -5.60 -12.53
C VAL A 55 -5.58 -5.86 -12.73
N MET A 56 -6.45 -4.95 -12.32
CA MET A 56 -7.90 -5.08 -12.54
C MET A 56 -8.25 -5.14 -14.02
N GLU A 57 -7.62 -4.32 -14.86
CA GLU A 57 -7.78 -4.36 -16.31
C GLU A 57 -7.31 -5.69 -16.90
N GLN A 58 -6.14 -6.19 -16.50
CA GLN A 58 -5.62 -7.47 -16.96
C GLN A 58 -6.55 -8.63 -16.56
N LEU A 59 -7.07 -8.64 -15.32
CA LEU A 59 -8.03 -9.64 -14.86
C LEU A 59 -9.31 -9.59 -15.69
N THR A 60 -9.86 -8.41 -15.92
CA THR A 60 -11.07 -8.21 -16.73
C THR A 60 -10.87 -8.71 -18.16
N HIS A 61 -9.72 -8.41 -18.77
CA HIS A 61 -9.39 -8.87 -20.11
C HIS A 61 -9.24 -10.40 -20.17
N MET A 62 -8.56 -11.01 -19.20
CA MET A 62 -8.41 -12.46 -19.12
C MET A 62 -9.76 -13.17 -18.93
N GLU A 63 -10.62 -12.64 -18.06
CA GLU A 63 -11.98 -13.17 -17.84
C GLU A 63 -12.82 -13.12 -19.11
N SER A 64 -12.84 -11.97 -19.80
CA SER A 64 -13.56 -11.80 -21.06
C SER A 64 -13.10 -12.80 -22.13
N ASN A 65 -11.79 -13.00 -22.25
CA ASN A 65 -11.22 -13.99 -23.18
C ASN A 65 -11.67 -15.42 -22.83
N LEU A 66 -11.73 -15.78 -21.55
CA LEU A 66 -12.15 -17.11 -21.11
C LEU A 66 -13.65 -17.39 -21.31
N GLN A 67 -14.50 -16.36 -21.34
CA GLN A 67 -15.92 -16.53 -21.68
C GLN A 67 -16.13 -17.05 -23.10
N ARG A 68 -15.15 -16.81 -23.99
CA ARG A 68 -15.19 -17.20 -25.41
C ARG A 68 -14.62 -18.60 -25.66
N VAL A 69 -14.02 -19.24 -24.64
CA VAL A 69 -13.38 -20.56 -24.77
C VAL A 69 -14.39 -21.69 -24.59
N LYS A 70 -14.25 -22.76 -25.39
CA LYS A 70 -15.12 -23.95 -25.31
C LYS A 70 -15.00 -24.64 -23.94
N LYS A 71 -16.12 -25.17 -23.44
CA LYS A 71 -16.14 -25.96 -22.20
C LYS A 71 -15.29 -27.23 -22.38
N GLY A 72 -14.51 -27.58 -21.35
CA GLY A 72 -13.66 -28.78 -21.33
C GLY A 72 -12.20 -28.56 -21.77
N ASP A 73 -11.81 -27.34 -22.14
CA ASP A 73 -10.40 -27.01 -22.42
C ASP A 73 -9.58 -26.90 -21.12
N ALA A 74 -8.59 -27.78 -20.95
CA ALA A 74 -7.69 -27.78 -19.80
C ALA A 74 -6.91 -26.47 -19.67
N LYS A 75 -6.56 -25.82 -20.79
CA LYS A 75 -5.86 -24.53 -20.77
C LYS A 75 -6.73 -23.43 -20.16
N ALA A 76 -8.03 -23.46 -20.44
CA ALA A 76 -8.99 -22.53 -19.83
C ALA A 76 -9.08 -22.72 -18.31
N SER A 77 -9.02 -23.97 -17.83
CA SER A 77 -9.01 -24.25 -16.39
C SER A 77 -7.75 -23.69 -15.71
N ILE A 78 -6.57 -23.83 -16.33
CA ILE A 78 -5.31 -23.27 -15.80
C ILE A 78 -5.39 -21.74 -15.71
N HIS A 79 -5.88 -21.07 -16.76
CA HIS A 79 -6.06 -19.61 -16.72
C HIS A 79 -7.04 -19.15 -15.64
N ARG A 80 -8.14 -19.90 -15.41
CA ARG A 80 -9.07 -19.59 -14.29
C ARG A 80 -8.38 -19.69 -12.93
N MET A 81 -7.59 -20.74 -12.72
CA MET A 81 -6.82 -20.88 -11.48
C MET A 81 -5.87 -19.70 -11.25
N GLU A 82 -5.22 -19.21 -12.31
CA GLU A 82 -4.31 -18.07 -12.20
C GLU A 82 -5.04 -16.75 -11.91
N ILE A 83 -6.19 -16.52 -12.55
CA ILE A 83 -7.06 -15.38 -12.25
C ILE A 83 -7.46 -15.39 -10.76
N ASP A 84 -7.82 -16.57 -10.23
CA ASP A 84 -8.21 -16.70 -8.83
C ASP A 84 -7.04 -16.41 -7.88
N ARG A 85 -5.82 -16.84 -8.22
CA ARG A 85 -4.60 -16.52 -7.45
C ARG A 85 -4.33 -15.02 -7.44
N ILE A 86 -4.33 -14.37 -8.59
CA ILE A 86 -4.08 -12.93 -8.70
C ILE A 86 -5.17 -12.13 -7.97
N ARG A 87 -6.45 -12.50 -8.14
CA ARG A 87 -7.56 -11.85 -7.45
C ARG A 87 -7.45 -11.99 -5.94
N TYR A 88 -6.99 -13.14 -5.44
CA TYR A 88 -6.73 -13.35 -4.02
C TYR A 88 -5.66 -12.37 -3.51
N VAL A 89 -4.53 -12.25 -4.20
CA VAL A 89 -3.43 -11.34 -3.83
C VAL A 89 -3.93 -9.89 -3.81
N LEU A 90 -4.58 -9.43 -4.88
CA LEU A 90 -5.15 -8.09 -4.98
C LEU A 90 -6.13 -7.80 -3.84
N SER A 91 -7.09 -8.72 -3.62
CA SER A 91 -8.08 -8.59 -2.56
C SER A 91 -7.45 -8.62 -1.18
N SER A 92 -6.36 -9.37 -0.98
CA SER A 92 -5.65 -9.39 0.29
C SER A 92 -4.89 -8.10 0.53
N TYR A 93 -4.24 -7.53 -0.49
CA TYR A 93 -3.58 -6.23 -0.42
C TYR A 93 -4.55 -5.13 -0.02
N LEU A 94 -5.67 -5.00 -0.75
CA LEU A 94 -6.69 -3.98 -0.46
C LEU A 94 -7.29 -4.14 0.94
N ARG A 95 -7.55 -5.38 1.39
CA ARG A 95 -8.02 -5.64 2.77
C ARG A 95 -7.00 -5.25 3.83
N SER A 96 -5.71 -5.56 3.62
CA SER A 96 -4.65 -5.15 4.56
C SER A 96 -4.60 -3.63 4.71
N ARG A 97 -4.74 -2.89 3.60
CA ARG A 97 -4.79 -1.42 3.61
C ARG A 97 -5.99 -0.88 4.37
N LEU A 98 -7.20 -1.37 4.05
CA LEU A 98 -8.42 -0.97 4.76
C LEU A 98 -8.34 -1.23 6.26
N GLN A 99 -7.79 -2.38 6.68
CA GLN A 99 -7.58 -2.68 8.10
C GLN A 99 -6.66 -1.66 8.79
N LYS A 100 -5.59 -1.23 8.13
CA LYS A 100 -4.70 -0.19 8.67
C LYS A 100 -5.36 1.19 8.69
N ILE A 101 -6.13 1.53 7.65
CA ILE A 101 -6.91 2.76 7.60
C ILE A 101 -7.90 2.80 8.76
N GLU A 102 -8.72 1.75 8.96
CA GLU A 102 -9.67 1.67 10.07
C GLU A 102 -8.97 1.73 11.44
N LYS A 103 -7.81 1.10 11.58
CA LYS A 103 -7.07 1.06 12.84
C LYS A 103 -6.45 2.42 13.21
N TYR A 104 -5.99 3.19 12.23
CA TYR A 104 -5.22 4.41 12.43
C TYR A 104 -5.84 5.65 11.77
N PHE A 105 -7.16 5.64 11.54
CA PHE A 105 -7.86 6.61 10.69
C PHE A 105 -7.58 8.10 10.99
N PRO A 106 -7.47 8.59 12.25
CA PRO A 106 -7.20 10.01 12.49
C PRO A 106 -5.79 10.39 12.06
N HIS A 107 -4.83 9.50 12.34
CA HIS A 107 -3.41 9.68 12.04
C HIS A 107 -3.14 9.63 10.54
N VAL A 108 -3.80 8.71 9.84
CA VAL A 108 -3.73 8.59 8.38
C VAL A 108 -4.27 9.87 7.72
N LEU A 109 -5.42 10.39 8.17
CA LEU A 109 -6.01 11.61 7.64
C LEU A 109 -5.16 12.85 7.93
N GLU A 110 -4.57 12.95 9.13
CA GLU A 110 -3.72 14.09 9.47
C GLU A 110 -2.42 14.08 8.66
N ARG A 111 -1.79 12.90 8.47
CA ARG A 111 -0.60 12.75 7.60
C ARG A 111 -0.90 13.12 6.15
N GLU A 112 -2.01 12.65 5.62
CA GLU A 112 -2.44 12.96 4.25
C GLU A 112 -2.68 14.47 4.06
N LYS A 113 -3.19 15.14 5.10
CA LYS A 113 -3.42 16.59 5.12
C LYS A 113 -2.13 17.40 5.28
N SER A 114 -1.15 16.91 6.04
CA SER A 114 0.14 17.57 6.26
C SER A 114 1.18 17.26 5.18
N ARG A 115 0.82 16.46 4.17
CA ARG A 115 1.69 16.04 3.07
C ARG A 115 2.23 17.25 2.29
N GLY A 116 3.52 17.23 1.96
CA GLY A 116 4.16 18.25 1.13
C GLY A 116 3.73 18.18 -0.34
N GLU A 117 3.87 19.29 -1.08
CA GLU A 117 3.69 19.28 -2.54
C GLU A 117 4.75 18.37 -3.19
N GLY A 118 4.28 17.37 -3.95
CA GLY A 118 5.15 16.41 -4.65
C GLY A 118 5.47 15.12 -3.89
N GLU A 119 5.08 15.01 -2.61
CA GLU A 119 5.14 13.74 -1.90
C GLU A 119 4.02 12.79 -2.39
N PRO A 120 4.29 11.47 -2.48
CA PRO A 120 3.31 10.53 -2.97
C PRO A 120 2.18 10.32 -1.95
N SER A 121 0.97 10.03 -2.45
CA SER A 121 -0.21 9.87 -1.61
C SER A 121 -0.19 8.57 -0.82
N LEU A 122 -0.62 8.62 0.44
CA LEU A 122 -0.86 7.41 1.23
C LEU A 122 -2.16 6.73 0.84
N LEU A 123 -3.13 7.47 0.29
CA LEU A 123 -4.49 7.02 0.03
C LEU A 123 -4.87 7.20 -1.43
N SER A 124 -5.63 6.25 -1.97
CA SER A 124 -6.41 6.51 -3.18
C SER A 124 -7.57 7.47 -2.88
N PRO A 125 -8.20 8.09 -3.89
CA PRO A 125 -9.39 8.92 -3.69
C PRO A 125 -10.52 8.18 -2.97
N GLU A 126 -10.72 6.90 -3.27
CA GLU A 126 -11.74 6.04 -2.66
C GLU A 126 -11.39 5.72 -1.20
N GLU A 127 -10.12 5.41 -0.92
CA GLU A 127 -9.63 5.17 0.45
C GLU A 127 -9.76 6.44 1.31
N PHE A 128 -9.50 7.61 0.74
CA PHE A 128 -9.66 8.89 1.43
C PHE A 128 -11.12 9.21 1.71
N ALA A 129 -12.03 8.95 0.77
CA ALA A 129 -13.46 9.07 0.99
C ALA A 129 -13.93 8.14 2.12
N PHE A 130 -13.50 6.88 2.07
CA PHE A 130 -13.77 5.89 3.11
C PHE A 130 -13.27 6.33 4.49
N ALA A 131 -12.01 6.79 4.60
CA ALA A 131 -11.43 7.23 5.86
C ALA A 131 -12.20 8.40 6.48
N LYS A 132 -12.65 9.37 5.66
CA LYS A 132 -13.47 10.50 6.13
C LYS A 132 -14.85 10.05 6.61
N GLU A 133 -15.50 9.17 5.86
CA GLU A 133 -16.80 8.63 6.25
C GLU A 133 -16.69 7.84 7.55
N TYR A 134 -15.65 7.00 7.69
CA TYR A 134 -15.36 6.24 8.89
C TYR A 134 -15.13 7.15 10.11
N TYR A 135 -14.36 8.23 9.94
CA TYR A 135 -14.14 9.24 10.98
C TYR A 135 -15.47 9.85 11.44
N ALA A 136 -16.26 10.36 10.49
CA ALA A 136 -17.52 11.04 10.78
C ALA A 136 -18.56 10.12 11.43
N ASN A 137 -18.63 8.86 10.98
CA ASN A 137 -19.50 7.85 11.54
C ASN A 137 -19.11 7.50 12.99
N THR A 138 -17.81 7.32 13.24
CA THR A 138 -17.29 7.03 14.59
C THR A 138 -17.58 8.17 15.57
N GLU A 139 -17.33 9.42 15.17
CA GLU A 139 -17.64 10.59 15.99
C GLU A 139 -19.14 10.70 16.28
N SER A 140 -19.97 10.53 15.24
CA SER A 140 -21.42 10.58 15.37
C SER A 140 -21.97 9.50 16.30
N TYR A 141 -21.46 8.28 16.18
CA TYR A 141 -21.83 7.15 17.02
C TYR A 141 -21.47 7.41 18.49
N LEU A 142 -20.23 7.77 18.78
CA LEU A 142 -19.77 8.01 20.16
C LEU A 142 -20.53 9.17 20.81
N LYS A 143 -20.80 10.24 20.04
CA LYS A 143 -21.65 11.35 20.48
C LYS A 143 -23.07 10.90 20.81
N ALA A 144 -23.68 10.10 19.93
CA ALA A 144 -25.05 9.64 20.07
C ALA A 144 -25.24 8.68 21.26
N VAL A 145 -24.27 7.81 21.51
CA VAL A 145 -24.36 6.75 22.54
C VAL A 145 -23.97 7.27 23.92
N ALA A 146 -22.85 7.99 24.03
CA ALA A 146 -22.25 8.33 25.32
C ALA A 146 -21.99 9.82 25.51
N LEU A 147 -21.25 10.48 24.60
CA LEU A 147 -20.66 11.80 24.90
C LEU A 147 -21.72 12.87 25.17
N LYS A 148 -22.87 12.85 24.48
CA LYS A 148 -23.97 13.80 24.72
C LYS A 148 -24.58 13.73 26.14
N ARG A 149 -24.37 12.62 26.85
CA ARG A 149 -24.89 12.38 28.21
C ARG A 149 -23.86 12.70 29.28
N MET A 150 -22.60 12.96 28.90
CA MET A 150 -21.55 13.33 29.84
C MET A 150 -21.68 14.80 30.27
N PRO A 151 -21.05 15.21 31.40
CA PRO A 151 -20.97 16.61 31.79
C PRO A 151 -20.42 17.51 30.67
N ALA A 152 -20.87 18.77 30.60
CA ALA A 152 -20.63 19.67 29.46
C ALA A 152 -19.14 19.85 29.09
N ASN A 153 -18.24 19.72 30.06
CA ASN A 153 -16.80 19.87 29.88
C ASN A 153 -16.09 18.65 29.26
N VAL A 154 -16.79 17.52 29.07
CA VAL A 154 -16.20 16.25 28.59
C VAL A 154 -17.03 15.60 27.48
N GLN A 155 -17.85 16.38 26.76
CA GLN A 155 -18.67 15.86 25.66
C GLN A 155 -17.93 15.78 24.31
N THR A 156 -16.68 16.23 24.26
CA THR A 156 -15.83 16.17 23.06
C THR A 156 -14.74 15.12 23.26
N MET A 157 -14.31 14.50 22.16
CA MET A 157 -13.24 13.51 22.16
C MET A 157 -12.23 13.82 21.07
N ASP A 158 -10.96 13.91 21.45
CA ASP A 158 -9.85 14.11 20.53
C ASP A 158 -9.43 12.74 19.98
N MET A 159 -9.81 12.46 18.73
CA MET A 159 -9.55 11.16 18.09
C MET A 159 -8.07 10.87 17.91
N LEU A 160 -7.23 11.89 17.70
CA LEU A 160 -5.78 11.73 17.55
C LEU A 160 -5.15 11.21 18.85
N LYS A 161 -5.69 11.61 20.01
CA LYS A 161 -5.21 11.09 21.31
C LYS A 161 -5.86 9.77 21.71
N ALA A 162 -7.12 9.55 21.30
CA ALA A 162 -7.87 8.37 21.68
C ALA A 162 -7.48 7.12 20.87
N VAL A 163 -7.07 7.31 19.61
CA VAL A 163 -6.65 6.23 18.72
C VAL A 163 -5.12 6.09 18.79
N PRO A 164 -4.57 4.88 18.98
CA PRO A 164 -3.12 4.68 19.01
C PRO A 164 -2.47 4.97 17.65
N GLU A 165 -1.25 5.48 17.67
CA GLU A 165 -0.43 5.67 16.48
C GLU A 165 0.21 4.35 16.00
N PRO A 166 0.57 4.23 14.70
CA PRO A 166 1.40 3.14 14.23
C PRO A 166 2.76 3.09 14.96
N CYS A 167 3.12 1.92 15.49
CA CYS A 167 4.41 1.73 16.17
C CYS A 167 5.52 1.48 15.15
N LEU A 168 6.34 2.50 14.87
CA LEU A 168 7.44 2.41 13.90
C LEU A 168 8.65 1.61 14.43
N ASP A 169 8.72 1.39 15.75
CA ASP A 169 9.76 0.58 16.41
C ASP A 169 9.44 -0.93 16.39
N SER A 170 8.45 -1.34 15.60
CA SER A 170 8.13 -2.74 15.42
C SER A 170 9.19 -3.44 14.56
N PHE A 171 9.72 -4.55 15.05
CA PHE A 171 10.60 -5.41 14.27
C PHE A 171 9.88 -5.97 13.03
N VAL A 172 10.60 -6.00 11.92
CA VAL A 172 10.17 -6.62 10.66
C VAL A 172 11.29 -7.49 10.10
N PHE A 173 10.92 -8.54 9.37
CA PHE A 173 11.88 -9.25 8.54
C PHE A 173 11.93 -8.56 7.17
N LEU A 174 13.12 -8.46 6.60
CA LEU A 174 13.30 -7.84 5.29
C LEU A 174 14.21 -8.68 4.41
N ARG A 175 14.02 -8.53 3.11
CA ARG A 175 14.89 -9.01 2.05
C ARG A 175 15.40 -7.80 1.28
N VAL A 176 16.72 -7.65 1.25
CA VAL A 176 17.40 -6.59 0.48
C VAL A 176 17.29 -6.90 -1.01
N LYS A 177 16.71 -5.98 -1.78
CA LYS A 177 16.62 -6.08 -3.25
C LYS A 177 17.67 -5.23 -3.95
N GLU A 178 17.93 -4.06 -3.38
CA GLU A 178 18.93 -3.12 -3.87
C GLU A 178 19.98 -2.85 -2.79
N ARG A 179 21.22 -2.61 -3.21
CA ARG A 179 22.32 -2.33 -2.28
C ARG A 179 22.03 -1.02 -1.54
N GLN A 180 21.73 -1.12 -0.25
CA GLN A 180 21.61 0.02 0.64
C GLN A 180 22.86 0.10 1.54
N GLU A 181 23.52 1.25 1.53
CA GLU A 181 24.67 1.54 2.40
C GLU A 181 24.26 2.46 3.56
N ASN A 182 25.12 2.53 4.58
CA ASN A 182 24.98 3.45 5.72
C ASN A 182 23.69 3.27 6.53
N ILE A 183 23.27 2.01 6.75
CA ILE A 183 22.13 1.71 7.63
C ILE A 183 22.49 2.11 9.06
N LEU A 184 21.71 3.03 9.63
CA LEU A 184 21.80 3.38 11.04
C LEU A 184 21.21 2.23 11.87
N VAL A 185 22.02 1.66 12.75
CA VAL A 185 21.57 0.68 13.74
C VAL A 185 21.74 1.33 15.11
N GLU A 186 20.62 1.75 15.69
CA GLU A 186 20.62 2.32 17.04
C GLU A 186 20.83 1.19 18.06
N PRO A 187 21.83 1.29 18.95
CA PRO A 187 22.10 0.23 19.92
C PRO A 187 20.95 0.10 20.92
N GLU A 188 20.69 -1.13 21.37
CA GLU A 188 19.82 -1.40 22.51
C GLU A 188 20.35 -0.63 23.74
N THR A 189 19.65 0.42 24.14
CA THR A 189 19.70 0.89 25.52
C THR A 189 18.62 0.12 26.28
N GLU A 190 18.79 -0.11 27.60
CA GLU A 190 17.89 -0.95 28.41
C GLU A 190 16.39 -0.56 28.31
N ASP A 191 16.07 0.61 27.72
CA ASP A 191 14.73 1.13 27.50
C ASP A 191 14.30 1.30 26.02
N GLN A 192 15.15 1.01 25.02
CA GLN A 192 14.82 1.25 23.59
C GLN A 192 15.29 0.12 22.66
N ARG A 193 14.34 -0.36 21.84
CA ARG A 193 14.48 -1.50 20.91
C ARG A 193 15.02 -1.01 19.56
N PHE A 194 15.82 -1.83 18.89
CA PHE A 194 16.43 -1.51 17.59
C PHE A 194 15.42 -0.94 16.58
N VAL A 195 15.77 0.20 15.98
CA VAL A 195 15.00 0.85 14.91
C VAL A 195 15.67 0.53 13.58
N CYS A 196 14.91 -0.05 12.64
CA CYS A 196 15.29 -0.10 11.23
C CYS A 196 14.28 0.75 10.46
N GLN A 197 14.68 1.94 10.01
CA GLN A 197 13.83 2.78 9.17
C GLN A 197 13.55 2.08 7.84
N TYR A 198 12.34 2.20 7.31
CA TYR A 198 11.96 1.61 6.02
C TYR A 198 12.78 2.23 4.89
N PHE A 199 13.60 1.41 4.21
CA PHE A 199 14.37 1.84 3.05
C PHE A 199 13.64 1.47 1.77
N SER A 200 13.62 2.41 0.80
CA SER A 200 12.97 2.27 -0.51
C SER A 200 13.47 1.10 -1.37
N GLY A 201 14.59 0.44 -0.99
CA GLY A 201 15.17 -0.72 -1.67
C GLY A 201 15.00 -2.08 -0.96
N CYS A 202 14.16 -2.15 0.08
CA CYS A 202 13.90 -3.37 0.84
C CYS A 202 12.47 -3.87 0.64
N ALA A 203 12.30 -5.19 0.50
CA ALA A 203 11.00 -5.83 0.58
C ALA A 203 10.82 -6.44 1.98
N ILE A 204 9.71 -6.13 2.64
CA ILE A 204 9.36 -6.68 3.95
C ILE A 204 8.77 -8.08 3.72
N ILE A 205 9.28 -9.09 4.44
CA ILE A 205 8.95 -10.51 4.26
C ILE A 205 8.38 -11.15 5.53
#